data_AF-A0A2V8HWJ4-F1
#
_entry.id   AF-A0A2V8HWJ4-F1
#
_cell.length_a   1.000
_cell.length_b   1.000
_cell.length_c   1.000
_cell.angle_alpha   90.00
_cell.angle_beta   90.00
_cell.angle_gamma   90.00
#
_symmetry.space_group_name_H-M   'P 1'
#
loop_
_entity.id
_entity.type
_entity.pdbx_description
1 polymer ?
#
loop_
_entity_poly.entity_id
_entity_poly.type
_entity_poly.pdbx_seq_one_letter_code
_entity_poly.pdbx_strand_id
1 'polypeptide(L)'
;MNVAEEPVENVVVLVTPSQRITGRLEIEDSSPEVRQAVEAGQLHVNLRPNPSLAFLSGSAVAGKDGAFVLNDVGVVHYRVELFGLPADAYIASARLGGADILGNGFSLHGDSTGPMEIAVSGLWPHCRSCPKSAE
;
A
#
# COMPACT_ATOMS: atom_id res chain seq x y z
N MET A 1 -28.84 -29.67 15.08
CA MET A 1 -27.72 -29.16 14.27
C MET A 1 -26.46 -29.78 14.85
N ASN A 2 -25.87 -30.73 14.12
CA ASN A 2 -24.65 -31.42 14.53
C ASN A 2 -23.47 -30.71 13.85
N VAL A 3 -22.56 -30.14 14.63
CA VAL A 3 -21.30 -29.60 14.12
C VAL A 3 -20.35 -30.80 14.08
N ALA A 4 -20.17 -31.38 12.89
CA ALA A 4 -19.07 -32.30 12.68
C ALA A 4 -17.78 -31.48 12.67
N GLU A 5 -16.99 -31.58 13.74
CA GLU A 5 -15.61 -31.12 13.75
C GLU A 5 -14.79 -32.07 12.87
N GLU A 6 -14.82 -31.85 11.55
CA GLU A 6 -13.83 -32.46 10.69
C GLU A 6 -12.46 -31.83 11.02
N PRO A 7 -11.45 -32.63 11.40
CA PRO A 7 -10.11 -32.10 11.63
C PRO A 7 -9.63 -31.50 10.33
N VAL A 8 -9.17 -30.24 10.37
CA VAL A 8 -8.54 -29.60 9.22
C VAL A 8 -7.20 -30.30 8.99
N GLU A 9 -7.19 -31.33 8.16
CA GLU A 9 -6.00 -32.09 7.80
C GLU A 9 -5.12 -31.28 6.83
N ASN A 10 -3.83 -31.20 7.14
CA ASN A 10 -2.77 -30.57 6.35
C ASN A 10 -2.87 -29.05 6.10
N VAL A 11 -2.80 -28.26 7.19
CA VAL A 11 -2.30 -26.88 7.07
C VAL A 11 -0.78 -26.93 6.88
N VAL A 12 -0.33 -26.85 5.63
CA VAL A 12 1.10 -26.66 5.32
C VAL A 12 1.45 -25.19 5.55
N VAL A 13 2.08 -24.89 6.69
CA VAL A 13 2.62 -23.55 6.97
C VAL A 13 3.96 -23.41 6.25
N LEU A 14 3.95 -22.73 5.11
CA LEU A 14 5.18 -22.43 4.38
C LEU A 14 5.92 -21.29 5.09
N VAL A 15 6.98 -21.62 5.83
CA VAL A 15 7.87 -20.63 6.43
C VAL A 15 8.81 -20.12 5.34
N THR A 16 8.42 -19.00 4.72
CA THR A 16 9.31 -18.26 3.82
C THR A 16 10.13 -17.27 4.64
N PRO A 17 11.39 -16.97 4.26
CA PRO A 17 12.10 -15.83 4.82
C PRO A 17 11.21 -14.59 4.71
N SER A 18 11.05 -13.87 5.81
CA SER A 18 10.24 -12.66 5.85
C SER A 18 11.12 -11.44 6.05
N GLN A 19 10.66 -10.31 5.55
CA GLN A 19 11.34 -9.03 5.67
C GLN A 19 10.46 -8.01 6.35
N ARG A 20 11.11 -7.11 7.08
CA ARG A 20 10.50 -5.89 7.61
C ARG A 20 10.76 -4.76 6.62
N ILE A 21 9.69 -4.09 6.18
CA ILE A 21 9.78 -2.92 5.32
C ILE A 21 9.33 -1.71 6.12
N THR A 22 10.21 -0.73 6.25
CA THR A 22 9.87 0.58 6.78
C THR A 22 9.53 1.51 5.62
N GLY A 23 8.50 2.33 5.78
CA GLY A 23 8.13 3.27 4.75
C GLY A 23 7.52 4.56 5.28
N ARG A 24 7.29 5.47 4.35
CA ARG A 24 6.69 6.77 4.58
C ARG A 24 5.73 7.11 3.46
N LEU A 25 4.58 7.65 3.85
CA LEU A 25 3.61 8.26 2.98
C LEU A 25 3.84 9.77 2.97
N GLU A 26 3.96 10.34 1.78
CA GLU A 26 4.12 11.77 1.56
C GLU A 26 2.93 12.30 0.75
N ILE A 27 2.52 13.53 1.06
CA ILE A 27 1.45 14.22 0.34
C ILE A 27 2.13 15.21 -0.60
N GLU A 28 2.01 14.99 -1.90
CA GLU A 28 2.69 15.81 -2.91
C GLU A 28 2.02 17.18 -3.07
N ASP A 29 0.70 17.23 -2.86
CA ASP A 29 -0.08 18.46 -2.96
C ASP A 29 -0.59 18.95 -1.60
N SER A 30 -1.35 20.04 -1.65
CA SER A 30 -1.99 20.62 -0.47
C SER A 30 -3.42 20.14 -0.26
N SER A 31 -3.82 18.96 -0.77
CA SER A 31 -5.18 18.43 -0.56
C SER A 31 -5.48 18.32 0.95
N PRO A 32 -6.42 19.13 1.46
CA PRO A 32 -6.81 19.06 2.86
C PRO A 32 -7.44 17.71 3.22
N GLU A 33 -8.13 17.08 2.28
CA GLU A 33 -8.80 15.80 2.44
C GLU A 33 -7.79 14.66 2.64
N VAL A 34 -6.74 14.60 1.81
CA VAL A 34 -5.66 13.61 1.94
C VAL A 34 -4.91 13.83 3.24
N ARG A 35 -4.61 15.09 3.59
CA ARG A 35 -3.94 15.43 4.85
C ARG A 35 -4.77 15.00 6.06
N GLN A 36 -6.07 15.27 6.05
CA GLN A 36 -6.97 14.82 7.10
C GLN A 36 -6.99 13.30 7.24
N ALA A 37 -6.98 12.55 6.15
CA ALA A 37 -6.96 11.08 6.19
C ALA A 37 -5.66 10.53 6.82
N VAL A 38 -4.50 11.16 6.53
CA VAL A 38 -3.21 10.84 7.18
C VAL A 38 -3.26 11.18 8.67
N GLU A 39 -3.69 12.39 9.03
CA GLU A 39 -3.75 12.86 10.42
C GLU A 39 -4.74 12.06 11.29
N ALA A 40 -5.79 11.52 10.66
CA ALA A 40 -6.75 10.62 11.28
C ALA A 40 -6.22 9.17 11.45
N GLY A 41 -5.07 8.83 10.84
CA GLY A 41 -4.50 7.48 10.87
C GLY A 41 -5.37 6.46 10.15
N GLN A 42 -6.07 6.87 9.09
CA GLN A 42 -7.03 6.03 8.37
C GLN A 42 -6.43 5.36 7.14
N LEU A 43 -5.21 5.73 6.75
CA LEU A 43 -4.56 5.20 5.56
C LEU A 43 -3.89 3.86 5.83
N HIS A 44 -4.29 2.84 5.07
CA HIS A 44 -3.75 1.49 5.19
C HIS A 44 -2.94 1.14 3.95
N VAL A 45 -1.63 0.97 4.13
CA VAL A 45 -0.73 0.45 3.09
C VAL A 45 -0.87 -1.06 3.04
N ASN A 46 -1.19 -1.59 1.86
CA ASN A 46 -1.41 -3.01 1.65
C ASN A 46 -0.49 -3.54 0.56
N LEU A 47 0.07 -4.72 0.82
CA LEU A 47 0.85 -5.48 -0.14
C LEU A 47 -0.02 -6.62 -0.64
N ARG A 48 -0.41 -6.54 -1.91
CA ARG A 48 -1.20 -7.56 -2.57
C ARG A 48 -0.31 -8.46 -3.43
N PRO A 49 -0.15 -9.75 -3.07
CA PRO A 49 0.58 -10.70 -3.89
C PRO A 49 -0.29 -11.20 -5.06
N ASN A 50 0.23 -12.16 -5.82
CA ASN A 50 -0.59 -12.94 -6.76
C ASN A 50 -1.79 -13.58 -6.02
N PRO A 51 -3.00 -13.66 -6.61
CA PRO A 51 -4.18 -14.28 -5.98
C PRO A 51 -3.95 -15.68 -5.40
N SER A 52 -3.10 -16.50 -6.02
CA SER A 52 -2.72 -17.83 -5.50
C SER A 52 -1.98 -17.80 -4.16
N LEU A 53 -1.44 -16.63 -3.79
CA LEU A 53 -0.66 -16.37 -2.59
C LEU A 53 -1.33 -15.33 -1.69
N ALA A 54 -2.65 -15.12 -1.79
CA ALA A 54 -3.37 -14.08 -1.05
C ALA A 54 -3.16 -14.13 0.49
N PHE A 55 -2.86 -15.32 1.04
CA PHE A 55 -2.51 -15.52 2.44
C PHE A 55 -1.21 -14.83 2.88
N LEU A 56 -0.35 -14.43 1.94
CA LEU A 56 0.89 -13.66 2.17
C LEU A 56 0.67 -12.14 2.06
N SER A 57 -0.58 -11.68 2.03
CA SER A 57 -0.87 -10.25 2.04
C SER A 57 -0.34 -9.59 3.32
N GLY A 58 0.23 -8.40 3.17
CA GLY A 58 0.75 -7.59 4.27
C GLY A 58 -0.04 -6.29 4.38
N SER A 59 -0.25 -5.79 5.60
CA SER A 59 -0.93 -4.53 5.83
C SER A 59 -0.26 -3.74 6.94
N ALA A 60 -0.23 -2.42 6.79
CA ALA A 60 0.24 -1.49 7.80
C ALA A 60 -0.63 -0.24 7.80
N VAL A 61 -0.93 0.28 8.99
CA VAL A 61 -1.59 1.57 9.15
C VAL A 61 -0.51 2.65 9.17
N ALA A 62 -0.69 3.70 8.38
CA ALA A 62 0.17 4.87 8.41
C ALA A 62 -0.10 5.67 9.69
N GLY A 63 0.98 6.04 10.38
CA GLY A 63 0.94 7.01 11.46
C GLY A 63 0.54 8.40 10.98
N LYS A 64 0.28 9.29 11.92
CA LYS A 64 -0.06 10.70 11.64
C LYS A 64 1.07 11.47 10.95
N ASP A 65 2.29 10.98 11.08
CA ASP A 65 3.50 11.46 10.43
C ASP A 65 3.76 10.79 9.07
N GLY A 66 2.83 9.94 8.61
CA GLY A 66 2.94 9.15 7.38
C GLY A 66 3.86 7.93 7.51
N ALA A 67 4.51 7.69 8.65
CA ALA A 67 5.39 6.54 8.82
C ALA A 67 4.59 5.25 8.97
N PHE A 68 5.07 4.17 8.36
CA PHE A 68 4.46 2.84 8.51
C PHE A 68 5.52 1.74 8.52
N VAL A 69 5.13 0.58 9.04
CA VAL A 69 5.99 -0.60 9.09
C VAL A 69 5.18 -1.82 8.67
N LEU A 70 5.61 -2.48 7.60
CA LEU A 70 5.12 -3.79 7.20
C LEU A 70 6.05 -4.84 7.81
N ASN A 71 5.49 -5.69 8.66
CA ASN A 71 6.20 -6.82 9.25
C ASN A 71 5.88 -8.10 8.49
N ASP A 72 6.78 -9.08 8.62
CA ASP A 72 6.59 -10.44 8.12
C ASP A 72 6.23 -10.54 6.63
N VAL A 73 6.84 -9.67 5.81
CA VAL A 73 6.58 -9.66 4.36
C VAL A 73 7.39 -10.77 3.69
N GLY A 74 6.69 -11.79 3.15
CA GLY A 74 7.33 -12.93 2.50
C GLY A 74 8.07 -12.57 1.21
N VAL A 75 9.09 -13.33 0.83
CA VAL A 75 9.88 -13.09 -0.40
C VAL A 75 9.12 -13.53 -1.65
N VAL A 76 8.16 -12.71 -2.10
CA VAL A 76 7.36 -12.90 -3.32
C VAL A 76 7.15 -11.58 -4.07
N HIS A 77 6.44 -11.62 -5.20
CA HIS A 77 6.09 -10.43 -5.97
C HIS A 77 4.80 -9.78 -5.44
N TYR A 78 4.83 -8.47 -5.20
CA TYR A 78 3.72 -7.68 -4.66
C TYR A 78 3.36 -6.50 -5.55
N ARG A 79 2.12 -6.04 -5.42
CA ARG A 79 1.69 -4.69 -5.76
C ARG A 79 1.33 -3.93 -4.48
N VAL A 80 1.61 -2.64 -4.47
CA VAL A 80 1.19 -1.74 -3.39
C VAL A 80 -0.22 -1.25 -3.67
N GLU A 81 -1.05 -1.26 -2.63
CA GLU A 81 -2.37 -0.68 -2.61
C GLU A 81 -2.52 0.22 -1.39
N LEU A 82 -3.33 1.26 -1.50
CA LEU A 82 -3.63 2.16 -0.39
C LEU A 82 -5.14 2.21 -0.20
N PHE A 83 -5.60 1.87 1.00
CA PHE A 83 -7.00 2.00 1.40
C PHE A 83 -7.17 3.17 2.37
N GLY A 84 -8.41 3.65 2.48
CA GLY A 84 -8.75 4.84 3.30
C GLY A 84 -8.44 6.16 2.60
N LEU A 85 -8.01 6.14 1.34
CA LEU A 85 -7.86 7.33 0.52
C LEU A 85 -9.22 8.03 0.30
N PRO A 86 -9.25 9.37 0.31
CA PRO A 86 -10.38 10.14 -0.21
C PRO A 86 -10.70 9.75 -1.66
N ALA A 87 -11.97 9.92 -2.07
CA ALA A 87 -12.47 9.45 -3.37
C ALA A 87 -11.77 10.08 -4.59
N ASP A 88 -11.14 11.23 -4.40
CA ASP A 88 -10.45 12.01 -5.41
C ASP A 88 -8.92 11.91 -5.30
N ALA A 89 -8.40 11.06 -4.41
CA ALA A 89 -6.97 10.85 -4.21
C ALA A 89 -6.43 9.62 -4.96
N TYR A 90 -5.16 9.69 -5.34
CA TYR A 90 -4.46 8.61 -6.04
C TYR A 90 -2.99 8.52 -5.59
N ILE A 91 -2.38 7.36 -5.82
CA ILE A 91 -0.95 7.16 -5.62
C ILE A 91 -0.23 7.80 -6.82
N ALA A 92 0.47 8.90 -6.60
CA ALA A 92 1.22 9.62 -7.61
C ALA A 92 2.57 8.94 -7.91
N SER A 93 3.22 8.40 -6.87
CA SER A 93 4.41 7.58 -7.03
C SER A 93 4.53 6.55 -5.92
N ALA A 94 5.21 5.44 -6.20
CA ALA A 94 5.62 4.47 -5.20
C ALA A 94 7.03 3.99 -5.54
N ARG A 95 7.92 4.02 -4.56
CA ARG A 95 9.32 3.60 -4.69
C ARG A 95 9.74 2.70 -3.56
N LEU A 96 10.69 1.81 -3.85
CA LEU A 96 11.32 0.92 -2.88
C LEU A 96 12.82 0.94 -3.07
N GLY A 97 13.56 1.46 -2.09
CA GLY A 97 15.00 1.65 -2.24
C GLY A 97 15.38 2.50 -3.46
N GLY A 98 14.50 3.43 -3.86
CA GLY A 98 14.67 4.29 -5.03
C GLY A 98 14.17 3.73 -6.37
N ALA A 99 13.82 2.44 -6.46
CA ALA A 99 13.23 1.86 -7.67
C ALA A 99 11.73 2.12 -7.73
N ASP A 100 11.19 2.49 -8.89
CA ASP A 100 9.74 2.65 -9.11
C ASP A 100 9.04 1.28 -9.05
N ILE A 101 8.01 1.19 -8.21
CA ILE A 101 7.23 -0.03 -7.98
C ILE A 101 5.74 0.13 -8.34
N LEU A 102 5.30 1.32 -8.76
CA LEU A 102 3.89 1.63 -8.93
C LEU A 102 3.28 0.88 -10.12
N GLY A 103 3.98 0.85 -11.25
CA GLY A 103 3.49 0.24 -12.48
C GLY A 103 3.55 -1.29 -12.47
N ASN A 104 4.71 -1.83 -12.13
CA ASN A 104 4.99 -3.26 -12.27
C ASN A 104 4.91 -4.04 -10.97
N GLY A 105 4.84 -3.37 -9.81
CA GLY A 105 5.05 -4.01 -8.52
C GLY A 105 6.53 -4.21 -8.22
N PHE A 106 6.82 -5.05 -7.23
CA PHE A 106 8.19 -5.36 -6.81
C PHE A 106 8.31 -6.79 -6.29
N SER A 107 9.50 -7.34 -6.43
CA SER A 107 9.91 -8.58 -5.76
C SER A 107 10.84 -8.23 -4.62
N LEU A 108 10.62 -8.84 -3.48
CA LEU A 108 11.61 -8.81 -2.40
C LEU A 108 12.74 -9.77 -2.75
N HIS A 109 13.97 -9.34 -2.48
CA HIS A 109 15.17 -10.17 -2.57
C HIS A 109 15.85 -10.17 -1.19
N GLY A 110 16.46 -11.29 -0.81
CA GLY A 110 16.83 -11.58 0.59
C GLY A 110 17.74 -10.58 1.30
N ASP A 111 18.44 -9.72 0.55
CA ASP A 111 19.40 -8.78 1.08
C ASP A 111 18.79 -7.37 1.15
N SER A 112 18.22 -7.05 2.32
CA SER A 112 17.73 -5.73 2.74
C SER A 112 16.95 -4.92 1.70
N THR A 113 15.66 -4.76 1.96
CA THR A 113 14.83 -3.85 1.17
C THR A 113 14.98 -2.42 1.69
N GLY A 114 15.36 -1.47 0.81
CA GLY A 114 15.40 -0.04 1.15
C GLY A 114 14.03 0.50 1.56
N PRO A 115 13.94 1.76 2.05
CA PRO A 115 12.67 2.31 2.51
C PRO A 115 11.63 2.35 1.38
N MET A 116 10.37 2.15 1.75
CA MET A 116 9.23 2.34 0.85
C MET A 116 8.74 3.79 0.94
N GLU A 117 8.67 4.46 -0.19
CA GLU A 117 8.21 5.85 -0.31
C GLU A 117 6.96 5.85 -1.16
N ILE A 118 5.86 6.40 -0.66
CA ILE A 118 4.58 6.48 -1.38
C ILE A 118 4.17 7.94 -1.41
N ALA A 119 4.05 8.53 -2.59
CA ALA A 119 3.48 9.86 -2.76
C ALA A 119 1.99 9.74 -3.11
N VAL A 120 1.17 10.50 -2.41
CA VAL A 120 -0.28 10.61 -2.66
C VAL A 120 -0.59 12.04 -3.09
N SER A 121 -1.45 12.15 -4.10
CA SER A 121 -2.01 13.42 -4.56
C SER A 121 -3.52 13.33 -4.58
N GLY A 122 -4.18 14.40 -4.16
CA GLY A 122 -5.58 14.67 -4.48
C GLY A 122 -5.69 15.19 -5.91
N LEU A 123 -6.79 14.86 -6.60
CA LEU A 123 -7.15 15.48 -7.85
C LEU A 123 -7.00 17.00 -7.74
N TRP A 124 -6.26 17.57 -8.69
CA TRP A 124 -5.96 19.00 -8.73
C TRP A 124 -7.20 19.87 -8.47
N PRO A 125 -7.19 20.79 -7.49
CA PRO A 125 -8.36 21.63 -7.20
C PRO A 125 -8.67 22.67 -8.29
N HIS A 126 -7.84 22.79 -9.35
CA HIS A 126 -7.90 23.91 -10.30
C HIS A 126 -8.62 23.65 -11.63
N CYS A 127 -9.14 22.44 -11.91
CA CYS A 127 -9.93 22.21 -13.13
C CYS A 127 -11.45 22.41 -12.91
N ARG A 128 -11.86 23.45 -12.18
CA ARG A 128 -13.29 23.89 -12.13
C ARG A 128 -13.61 25.06 -13.07
N SER A 129 -12.63 25.60 -13.79
CA SER A 129 -12.86 26.59 -14.84
C SER A 129 -11.91 26.38 -16.03
N CYS A 130 -12.21 25.38 -16.87
CA CYS A 130 -11.83 25.54 -18.28
C CYS A 130 -12.71 26.65 -18.85
N PRO A 131 -12.21 27.84 -19.25
CA PRO A 131 -12.97 28.66 -20.17
C PRO A 131 -13.17 27.83 -21.43
N LYS A 132 -14.42 27.68 -21.86
CA LYS A 132 -14.70 27.20 -23.22
C LYS A 132 -13.91 28.09 -24.17
N SER A 133 -12.86 27.56 -24.79
CA SER A 133 -12.36 28.17 -26.02
C SER A 133 -13.45 27.99 -27.05
N ALA A 134 -14.16 29.08 -27.30
CA ALA A 134 -14.89 29.26 -28.53
C ALA A 134 -13.82 29.46 -29.61
N GLU A 135 -13.76 28.54 -30.56
CA GLU A 135 -13.47 28.85 -31.96
C GLU A 135 -14.23 27.86 -32.85
#